data_AF-A0A1G8I7C5-F1
#
_entry.id   AF-A0A1G8I7C5-F1
#
_cell.length_a   1.000
_cell.length_b   1.000
_cell.length_c   1.000
_cell.angle_alpha   90.00
_cell.angle_beta   90.00
_cell.angle_gamma   90.00
#
_symmetry.space_group_name_H-M   'P 1'
#
loop_
_entity.id
_entity.type
_entity.pdbx_description
1 polymer ?
#
loop_
_entity_poly.entity_id
_entity_poly.type
_entity_poly.pdbx_seq_one_letter_code
_entity_poly.pdbx_strand_id
1 'polypeptide(L)'
;MEFVDNLYELYKNKLTGDEEDALIIIEGIMQSFSRKDMIQMIDNLSEQERFDMLALFLYEKFRQKMAEEGIGQTKNRDDENVKYYH
;
A
#
# COMPACT_ATOMS: atom_id res chain seq x y z
N MET A 1 9.53 12.87 3.24
CA MET A 1 9.69 12.18 4.54
C MET A 1 11.08 11.55 4.68
N GLU A 2 11.86 12.02 5.66
CA GLU A 2 13.22 11.52 5.98
C GLU A 2 13.27 10.00 6.25
N PHE A 3 12.19 9.42 6.81
CA PHE A 3 12.11 7.98 7.05
C PHE A 3 12.19 7.15 5.77
N VAL A 4 11.49 7.54 4.70
CA VAL A 4 11.49 6.81 3.41
C VAL A 4 12.85 6.97 2.73
N ASP A 5 13.46 8.16 2.82
CA ASP A 5 14.80 8.39 2.28
C ASP A 5 15.83 7.49 2.99
N ASN A 6 15.76 7.40 4.31
CA ASN A 6 16.61 6.50 5.10
C ASN A 6 16.36 5.02 4.80
N LEU A 7 15.10 4.63 4.60
CA LEU A 7 14.73 3.27 4.21
C LEU A 7 15.34 2.93 2.84
N TYR A 8 15.17 3.82 1.88
CA TYR A 8 15.69 3.67 0.54
C TYR A 8 17.21 3.56 0.56
N GLU A 9 17.91 4.42 1.30
CA GLU A 9 19.36 4.35 1.43
C GLU A 9 19.87 3.04 2.05
N LEU A 10 19.15 2.48 3.02
CA LEU A 10 19.49 1.21 3.66
C LEU A 10 19.29 -0.01 2.75
N TYR A 11 18.29 0.04 1.88
CA TYR A 11 17.87 -1.13 1.09
C TYR A 11 18.13 -1.00 -0.41
N LYS A 12 18.53 0.15 -0.95
CA LYS A 12 18.77 0.37 -2.40
C LYS A 12 19.73 -0.62 -3.06
N ASN A 13 20.70 -1.14 -2.31
CA ASN A 13 21.66 -2.13 -2.81
C ASN A 13 21.20 -3.58 -2.62
N LYS A 14 20.06 -3.79 -1.95
CA LYS A 14 19.41 -5.08 -1.69
C LYS A 14 18.10 -5.26 -2.46
N LEU A 15 17.55 -4.19 -3.02
CA LEU A 15 16.45 -4.24 -3.99
C LEU A 15 17.00 -4.87 -5.27
N THR A 16 16.85 -6.20 -5.38
CA THR A 16 17.41 -6.99 -6.49
C THR A 16 16.40 -7.21 -7.62
N GLY A 17 15.10 -6.96 -7.40
CA GLY A 17 14.11 -6.87 -8.48
C GLY A 17 12.67 -6.69 -8.00
N ASP A 18 11.91 -5.87 -8.73
CA ASP A 18 10.47 -5.58 -8.63
C ASP A 18 9.91 -4.91 -7.35
N GLU A 19 8.76 -4.24 -7.52
CA GLU A 19 8.02 -3.53 -6.47
C GLU A 19 7.69 -4.43 -5.25
N GLU A 20 7.65 -5.75 -5.44
CA GLU A 20 7.40 -6.75 -4.40
C GLU A 20 8.49 -6.79 -3.33
N ASP A 21 9.77 -6.58 -3.68
CA ASP A 21 10.88 -6.54 -2.70
C ASP A 21 10.70 -5.38 -1.71
N ALA A 22 10.28 -4.21 -2.21
CA ALA A 22 10.04 -3.03 -1.40
C ALA A 22 8.86 -3.23 -0.44
N LEU A 23 7.79 -3.88 -0.91
CA LEU A 23 6.62 -4.18 -0.09
C LEU A 23 6.97 -5.11 1.09
N ILE A 24 7.71 -6.20 0.82
CA ILE A 24 8.12 -7.15 1.86
C ILE A 24 8.99 -6.47 2.92
N ILE A 25 9.92 -5.60 2.50
CA ILE A 25 10.77 -4.84 3.42
C ILE A 25 9.94 -3.91 4.30
N ILE A 26 9.02 -3.14 3.69
CA ILE A 26 8.14 -2.23 4.42
C ILE A 26 7.27 -3.01 5.41
N GLU A 27 6.65 -4.10 5.00
CA GLU A 27 5.84 -4.94 5.88
C GLU A 27 6.63 -5.50 7.06
N GLY A 28 7.84 -6.02 6.82
CA GLY A 28 8.70 -6.52 7.90
C GLY A 28 9.06 -5.44 8.92
N ILE A 29 9.30 -4.22 8.46
CA ILE A 29 9.58 -3.08 9.34
C ILE A 29 8.34 -2.67 10.11
N MET A 30 7.19 -2.58 9.45
CA MET A 30 5.92 -2.25 10.09
C MET A 30 5.51 -3.27 11.17
N GLN A 31 5.79 -4.56 10.96
CA GLN A 31 5.55 -5.60 11.97
C GLN A 31 6.44 -5.43 13.22
N SER A 32 7.61 -4.80 13.08
CA SER A 32 8.51 -4.52 14.20
C SER A 32 8.13 -3.28 15.01
N PHE A 33 7.22 -2.44 14.49
CA PHE A 33 6.85 -1.18 15.14
C PHE A 33 5.88 -1.42 16.30
N SER A 34 6.19 -0.80 17.43
CA SER A 34 5.20 -0.69 18.50
C SER A 34 4.16 0.39 18.17
N ARG A 35 3.04 0.41 18.92
CA ARG A 35 2.06 1.51 18.84
C ARG A 35 2.71 2.89 18.99
N LYS A 36 3.72 3.00 19.86
CA LYS A 36 4.42 4.25 20.11
C LYS A 36 5.22 4.69 18.88
N ASP A 37 5.91 3.76 18.24
CA ASP A 37 6.73 4.04 17.05
C ASP A 37 5.86 4.49 15.87
N MET A 38 4.70 3.84 15.68
CA MET A 38 3.72 4.26 14.68
C MET A 38 3.19 5.67 14.91
N ILE A 39 2.82 6.01 16.15
CA ILE A 39 2.34 7.36 16.49
C ILE A 39 3.43 8.39 16.23
N GLN A 40 4.65 8.11 16.68
CA GLN A 40 5.78 9.02 16.50
C GLN A 40 6.10 9.24 15.01
N MET A 41 5.98 8.21 14.18
CA MET A 41 6.14 8.33 12.73
C MET A 41 5.08 9.27 12.13
N ILE A 42 3.81 9.13 12.52
CA ILE A 42 2.71 10.00 12.06
C ILE A 42 2.89 11.44 12.54
N ASP A 43 3.36 11.63 13.77
CA ASP A 43 3.62 12.97 14.34
C ASP A 43 4.75 13.69 13.60
N ASN A 44 5.73 12.95 13.06
CA ASN A 44 6.85 13.48 12.29
C ASN A 44 6.50 13.83 10.83
N LEU A 45 5.36 13.39 10.31
CA LEU A 45 4.90 13.80 8.99
C LEU A 45 4.56 15.30 8.96
N SER A 46 4.80 15.95 7.83
CA SER A 46 4.26 17.29 7.60
C SER A 46 2.72 17.29 7.59
N GLU A 47 2.10 18.46 7.73
CA GLU A 47 0.64 18.57 7.65
C GLU A 47 0.09 18.05 6.31
N GLN A 48 0.78 18.36 5.21
CA GLN A 48 0.44 17.84 3.88
C GLN A 48 0.58 16.32 3.82
N GLU A 49 1.70 15.75 4.29
CA GLU A 49 1.89 14.29 4.29
C GLU A 49 0.85 13.57 5.17
N ARG A 50 0.44 14.15 6.30
CA ARG A 50 -0.66 13.61 7.13
C ARG A 50 -1.99 13.62 6.40
N PHE A 51 -2.28 14.72 5.70
CA PHE A 51 -3.49 14.84 4.89
C PHE A 51 -3.49 13.78 3.78
N ASP A 52 -2.39 13.67 3.04
CA ASP A 52 -2.24 12.72 1.94
C ASP A 52 -2.32 11.26 2.42
N MET A 53 -1.71 10.96 3.57
CA MET A 53 -1.82 9.63 4.21
C MET A 53 -3.27 9.28 4.51
N LEU A 54 -4.03 10.21 5.12
CA LEU A 54 -5.43 9.96 5.44
C LEU A 54 -6.28 9.85 4.16
N ALA A 55 -6.05 10.71 3.17
CA ALA A 55 -6.75 10.69 1.90
C ALA A 55 -6.54 9.36 1.16
N LEU A 56 -5.30 8.88 1.09
CA LEU A 56 -4.95 7.61 0.46
C LEU A 56 -5.59 6.42 1.20
N PHE A 57 -5.52 6.41 2.53
CA PHE A 57 -6.15 5.35 3.33
C PHE A 57 -7.67 5.29 3.11
N LEU A 58 -8.34 6.45 3.14
CA LEU A 58 -9.78 6.54 2.89
C LEU A 58 -10.14 6.14 1.46
N TYR A 59 -9.34 6.56 0.48
CA TYR A 59 -9.51 6.17 -0.93
C TYR A 59 -9.44 4.65 -1.09
N GLU A 60 -8.42 4.00 -0.52
CA GLU A 60 -8.24 2.55 -0.59
C GLU A 60 -9.41 1.80 0.06
N LYS A 61 -9.85 2.24 1.24
CA LYS A 61 -11.03 1.65 1.91
C LYS A 61 -12.32 1.87 1.14
N PHE A 62 -12.47 3.04 0.53
CA PHE A 62 -13.63 3.34 -0.29
C PHE A 62 -13.65 2.50 -1.57
N ARG A 63 -12.50 2.31 -2.23
CA ARG A 63 -12.34 1.45 -3.41
C ARG A 63 -12.67 -0.01 -3.08
N GLN A 64 -12.18 -0.53 -1.95
CA GLN A 64 -12.53 -1.88 -1.47
C GLN A 64 -14.03 -2.05 -1.31
N LYS A 65 -14.67 -1.09 -0.64
CA LYS A 65 -16.14 -1.09 -0.46
C LYS A 65 -16.89 -1.01 -1.78
N MET A 66 -16.45 -0.18 -2.73
CA MET A 66 -17.06 -0.11 -4.06
C MET A 66 -16.96 -1.45 -4.79
N ALA A 67 -15.83 -2.15 -4.69
CA ALA A 67 -15.64 -3.47 -5.29
C ALA A 67 -16.53 -4.54 -4.67
N GLU A 68 -16.69 -4.54 -3.33
CA GLU A 68 -17.63 -5.41 -2.60
C GLU A 68 -19.08 -5.22 -3.07
N GLU A 69 -19.47 -3.97 -3.35
CA GLU A 69 -20.80 -3.61 -3.85
C GLU A 69 -20.93 -3.75 -5.39
N GLY A 70 -19.87 -4.20 -6.07
CA GLY A 70 -19.84 -4.37 -7.53
C GLY A 70 -19.87 -3.05 -8.33
N ILE A 71 -19.65 -1.91 -7.67
CA ILE A 71 -19.66 -0.58 -8.28
C ILE A 71 -18.29 -0.33 -8.92
N GLY A 72 -18.28 0.03 -10.21
CA GLY A 72 -17.04 0.33 -10.93
C GLY A 72 -16.36 -0.90 -11.55
N GLN A 73 -16.92 -2.10 -11.40
CA GLN A 73 -16.62 -3.19 -12.32
C GLN A 73 -17.28 -2.88 -13.66
N THR A 74 -16.56 -2.20 -14.56
CA THR A 74 -16.83 -2.40 -15.98
C THR A 74 -16.69 -3.89 -16.22
N LYS A 75 -17.82 -4.59 -16.35
CA LYS A 75 -17.88 -5.90 -16.99
C LYS A 75 -17.25 -5.71 -18.37
N ASN A 76 -15.95 -5.95 -18.50
CA ASN A 76 -15.39 -6.24 -19.79
C ASN A 76 -16.10 -7.51 -20.23
N ARG A 77 -16.94 -7.38 -21.25
CA ARG A 77 -17.83 -8.42 -21.81
C ARG A 77 -17.07 -9.61 -22.42
N ASP A 78 -15.77 -9.73 -22.16
CA ASP A 78 -14.88 -10.67 -22.83
C ASP A 78 -14.36 -11.80 -21.90
N ASP A 79 -14.61 -11.73 -20.59
CA ASP A 79 -14.23 -12.77 -19.62
C ASP A 79 -15.28 -13.90 -19.44
N GLU A 80 -16.28 -13.99 -20.32
CA GLU A 80 -17.30 -15.08 -20.29
C GLU A 80 -16.84 -16.40 -20.95
N ASN A 81 -15.57 -16.55 -21.35
CA ASN A 81 -15.15 -17.72 -22.15
C ASN A 81 -13.95 -18.53 -21.63
N VAL A 82 -13.73 -18.61 -20.31
CA VAL A 82 -12.89 -19.68 -19.77
C VAL A 82 -13.79 -20.84 -19.33
N LYS A 83 -14.17 -21.67 -20.32
CA LYS A 83 -14.76 -23.00 -20.09
C LYS A 83 -13.79 -23.82 -19.24
N TYR A 84 -14.17 -24.10 -18.00
CA TYR A 84 -13.60 -25.20 -17.23
C TYR A 84 -13.93 -26.51 -17.96
N TYR A 85 -12.92 -27.11 -18.61
CA TYR A 85 -13.00 -28.51 -19.02
C TYR A 85 -12.60 -29.38 -17.82
N HIS A 86 -13.47 -30.34 -17.50
CA HIS A 86 -13.27 -31.39 -16.50
C HIS A 86 -12.08 -32.29 -16.81
#